data_AF-A0A6G3X0Y0-F1
#
_entry.id   AF-A0A6G3X0Y0-F1
#
_cell.length_a   1.000
_cell.length_b   1.000
_cell.length_c   1.000
_cell.angle_alpha   90.00
_cell.angle_beta   90.00
_cell.angle_gamma   90.00
#
_symmetry.space_group_name_H-M   'P 1'
#
loop_
_entity.id
_entity.type
_entity.pdbx_description
1 polymer ?
#
loop_
_entity_poly.entity_id
_entity_poly.type
_entity_poly.pdbx_seq_one_letter_code
_entity_poly.pdbx_strand_id
1 'polypeptide(L)' 'MTIQVIVLNGGSSSGKSGIVRCLQAELPHPWLAAAIDTFVDALPPSLRTTEAGITFAADGGVAVGEE' A
#
# COMPACT_ATOMS: atom_id res chain seq x y z
N MET A 1 -12.94 -15.71 18.67
CA MET A 1 -11.83 -15.32 17.76
C MET A 1 -12.01 -13.86 17.42
N THR A 2 -10.99 -13.02 17.61
CA THR A 2 -11.02 -11.60 17.24
C THR A 2 -10.21 -11.40 15.96
N ILE A 3 -10.73 -10.63 15.01
CA ILE A 3 -9.95 -10.24 13.83
C ILE A 3 -8.86 -9.29 14.30
N GLN A 4 -7.60 -9.54 13.92
CA GLN A 4 -6.46 -8.71 14.30
C GLN A 4 -5.92 -7.91 13.12
N VAL A 5 -6.07 -8.43 11.91
CA VAL A 5 -5.58 -7.83 10.66
C VAL A 5 -6.61 -8.07 9.56
N ILE A 6 -6.85 -7.05 8.75
CA ILE A 6 -7.64 -7.13 7.52
C ILE A 6 -6.70 -6.77 6.37
N VAL A 7 -6.54 -7.67 5.39
CA VAL A 7 -5.67 -7.45 4.23
C VAL A 7 -6.52 -7.20 2.99
N LEU A 8 -6.31 -6.05 2.33
CA LEU A 8 -6.97 -5.71 1.07
C LEU A 8 -5.98 -5.82 -0.08
N ASN A 9 -6.22 -6.75 -0.99
CA ASN A 9 -5.43 -6.94 -2.20
C ASN A 9 -6.23 -6.55 -3.44
N GLY A 10 -5.59 -5.86 -4.38
CA GLY A 10 -6.22 -5.41 -5.62
C GLY A 10 -5.27 -4.52 -6.44
N GLY A 11 -5.49 -4.48 -7.75
CA GLY A 11 -4.68 -3.68 -8.67
C GLY A 11 -4.67 -2.17 -8.34
N SER A 12 -3.78 -1.43 -8.98
CA SER A 12 -3.77 0.04 -8.87
C SER A 12 -5.15 0.60 -9.25
N SER A 13 -5.59 1.65 -8.55
CA SER A 13 -6.90 2.30 -8.75
C SER A 13 -8.16 1.42 -8.52
N SER A 14 -8.05 0.20 -8.00
CA SER A 14 -9.21 -0.68 -7.74
C SER A 14 -10.12 -0.25 -6.57
N GLY A 15 -9.90 0.94 -6.00
CA GLY A 15 -10.72 1.49 -4.90
C GLY A 15 -10.30 1.08 -3.48
N LYS A 16 -9.18 0.37 -3.28
CA LYS A 16 -8.70 -0.09 -1.95
C LYS A 16 -8.71 1.01 -0.89
N SER A 17 -8.15 2.18 -1.24
CA SER A 17 -8.05 3.31 -0.32
C SER A 17 -9.41 3.88 0.09
N GLY A 18 -10.43 3.78 -0.78
CA GLY A 18 -11.81 4.12 -0.46
C GLY A 18 -12.41 3.10 0.51
N ILE A 19 -12.23 1.80 0.23
CA ILE A 19 -12.73 0.72 1.10
C ILE A 19 -12.09 0.80 2.49
N VAL A 20 -10.78 1.09 2.60
CA VAL A 20 -10.13 1.30 3.90
C VAL A 20 -10.81 2.40 4.71
N ARG A 21 -11.16 3.53 4.09
CA ARG A 21 -11.87 4.64 4.76
C ARG A 21 -13.28 4.23 5.17
N CYS A 22 -13.99 3.48 4.34
CA CYS A 22 -15.29 2.92 4.72
C CYS A 22 -15.16 1.96 5.91
N LEU A 23 -14.19 1.05 5.90
CA LEU A 23 -13.94 0.13 7.02
C LEU A 23 -13.61 0.88 8.31
N GLN A 24 -12.78 1.92 8.25
CA GLN A 24 -12.48 2.74 9.42
C GLN A 24 -13.71 3.50 9.96
N ALA A 25 -14.67 3.84 9.09
CA ALA A 25 -15.92 4.49 9.50
C ALA A 25 -16.96 3.51 10.07
N GLU A 26 -17.02 2.28 9.53
CA GLU A 26 -18.05 1.29 9.88
C GLU A 26 -17.64 0.35 11.04
N LEU A 27 -16.35 0.13 11.25
CA LEU A 27 -15.89 -0.81 12.28
C LEU A 27 -15.95 -0.19 13.69
N PRO A 28 -16.35 -0.96 14.72
CA PRO A 28 -16.64 -0.44 16.06
C PRO A 28 -15.40 -0.01 16.87
N HIS A 29 -14.20 -0.33 16.39
CA HIS A 29 -12.93 0.01 17.03
C HIS A 29 -12.05 0.77 16.05
N PRO A 30 -11.15 1.65 16.52
CA PRO A 30 -10.22 2.33 15.62
C PRO A 30 -9.26 1.34 14.96
N TRP A 31 -9.13 1.42 13.64
CA TRP A 31 -8.20 0.60 12.85
C TRP A 31 -7.12 1.47 12.22
N LEU A 32 -5.85 1.12 12.46
CA LEU A 32 -4.72 1.72 11.76
C LEU A 32 -4.70 1.25 10.31
N ALA A 33 -4.63 2.19 9.37
CA ALA A 33 -4.39 1.88 7.97
C ALA A 33 -2.89 1.87 7.67
N ALA A 34 -2.39 0.72 7.21
CA ALA A 34 -1.06 0.60 6.62
C ALA A 34 -1.23 0.30 5.12
N ALA A 35 -0.65 1.14 4.26
CA ALA A 35 -0.82 1.06 2.81
C ALA A 35 0.53 1.10 2.09
N ILE A 36 0.61 0.44 0.93
CA ILE A 36 1.82 0.41 0.12
C ILE A 36 2.25 1.81 -0.31
N ASP A 37 1.30 2.70 -0.63
CA ASP A 37 1.59 4.08 -1.02
C ASP A 37 2.32 4.83 0.10
N THR A 38 1.80 4.74 1.34
CA THR A 38 2.41 5.33 2.53
C THR A 38 3.77 4.71 2.85
N PHE A 39 3.92 3.41 2.64
CA PHE A 39 5.20 2.73 2.83
C PHE A 39 6.25 3.22 1.83
N VAL A 40 5.92 3.25 0.54
CA VAL A 40 6.81 3.77 -0.52
C VAL A 40 7.15 5.24 -0.26
N ASP A 41 6.18 6.04 0.21
CA ASP A 41 6.41 7.43 0.58
C ASP A 41 7.42 7.62 1.70
N ALA A 42 7.46 6.68 2.66
CA ALA A 42 8.37 6.69 3.78
C ALA A 42 9.77 6.15 3.46
N LEU A 43 9.99 5.55 2.28
CA LEU A 43 11.30 5.02 1.90
C LEU A 43 12.34 6.14 1.72
N PRO A 44 13.61 5.89 2.07
CA PRO A 44 14.69 6.82 1.73
C PRO A 44 14.77 7.01 0.20
N PRO A 45 15.12 8.21 -0.30
CA PRO A 45 15.16 8.47 -1.73
C PRO A 45 15.98 7.47 -2.54
N SER A 46 17.07 6.95 -1.94
CA SER A 46 17.93 5.93 -2.55
C SER A 46 17.21 4.62 -2.89
N LEU A 47 16.07 4.33 -2.28
CA LEU A 47 15.26 3.12 -2.55
C LEU A 47 14.06 3.37 -3.45
N ARG A 48 13.83 4.62 -3.90
CA ARG A 48 12.71 4.99 -4.78
C ARG A 48 13.13 5.16 -6.24
N THR A 49 14.41 5.02 -6.53
CA THR A 49 14.99 5.26 -7.87
C THR A 49 16.05 4.24 -8.27
N THR A 50 16.30 3.20 -7.46
CA THR A 50 17.33 2.19 -7.73
C THR A 50 16.67 0.85 -8.04
N GLU A 51 17.34 0.05 -8.87
CA GLU A 51 16.88 -1.30 -9.20
C GLU A 51 16.85 -2.24 -7.99
N ALA A 52 17.58 -1.92 -6.91
CA ALA A 52 17.51 -2.63 -5.63
C ALA A 52 16.28 -2.25 -4.79
N GLY A 53 15.49 -1.25 -5.21
CA GLY A 53 14.32 -0.74 -4.52
C GLY A 53 13.04 -0.91 -5.33
N ILE A 54 12.26 0.18 -5.44
CA ILE A 54 11.07 0.25 -6.29
C ILE A 54 11.30 1.25 -7.43
N THR A 55 10.89 0.87 -8.65
CA THR A 55 10.93 1.75 -9.82
C THR A 55 9.55 1.82 -10.49
N PHE A 56 9.26 3.00 -11.05
CA PHE A 56 8.00 3.29 -11.73
C PHE A 56 8.29 3.65 -13.19
N ALA A 57 7.77 2.85 -14.12
CA ALA A 57 7.88 3.10 -15.54
C ALA A 57 6.90 4.22 -15.96
N ALA A 58 7.17 4.85 -17.12
CA ALA A 58 6.37 5.97 -17.63
C ALA A 58 4.90 5.59 -17.93
N ASP A 59 4.62 4.30 -18.14
CA ASP A 59 3.29 3.74 -18.35
C ASP A 59 2.57 3.36 -17.03
N GLY A 60 3.20 3.61 -15.87
CA GLY A 60 2.68 3.23 -14.56
C GLY A 60 3.01 1.80 -14.14
N GLY A 61 3.81 1.07 -14.92
CA GLY A 61 4.37 -0.22 -14.52
C GLY A 61 5.23 -0.08 -13.27
N VAL A 62 5.19 -1.10 -12.41
CA VAL A 62 5.98 -1.16 -11.17
C VAL A 62 6.94 -2.34 -11.26
N ALA A 63 8.22 -2.08 -11.05
CA ALA A 63 9.24 -3.11 -10.88
C ALA A 63 9.86 -3.00 -9.49
N VAL A 64 10.20 -4.14 -8.90
CA VAL A 64 10.87 -4.26 -7.60
C VAL A 64 12.16 -5.02 -7.80
N GLY A 65 13.16 -4.74 -6.95
CA GLY A 65 14.44 -5.44 -6.98
C GLY A 65 14.33 -6.95 -6.79
N GLU A 66 15.43 -7.65 -7.09
CA GLU A 66 15.55 -9.09 -6.89
C GLU A 66 15.35 -9.48 -5.42
N GLU A 67 14.84 -10.70 -5.20
CA GLU A 67 14.56 -11.27 -3.87
C GLU A 67 15.84 -11.69 -3.12
#